data_AF-A0A842JDJ1-F1
#
_entry.id   AF-A0A842JDJ1-F1
#
_cell.length_a   1.000
_cell.length_b   1.000
_cell.length_c   1.000
_cell.angle_alpha   90.00
_cell.angle_beta   90.00
_cell.angle_gamma   90.00
#
_symmetry.space_group_name_H-M   'P 1'
#
loop_
_entity.id
_entity.type
_entity.pdbx_description
1 polymer ?
#
loop_
_entity_poly.entity_id
_entity_poly.type
_entity_poly.pdbx_seq_one_letter_code
_entity_poly.pdbx_strand_id
1 'polypeptide(L)'
;MAIGETLARMRKERDLTQEDVARKLYVTRQAVSRWENGETEPSVDMCKLIAATFDMPLMQLLEMPDGDYCQSCGMPFFQESDHGSEADGGRSDDFCSMCYQDGAFVGDESMEDLIEEAAPEMAESCHITRDEAVSFMGALLPHLKRWR
;
A
#
# COMPACT_ATOMS: atom_id res chain seq x y z
N MET A 1 -3.35 13.29 -2.59
CA MET A 1 -2.37 13.52 -3.66
C MET A 1 -2.25 12.21 -4.41
N ALA A 2 -2.28 12.27 -5.74
CA ALA A 2 -2.47 11.07 -6.57
C ALA A 2 -1.10 10.43 -6.88
N ILE A 3 -1.06 9.11 -7.03
CA ILE A 3 0.15 8.33 -7.39
C ILE A 3 0.95 8.96 -8.55
N GLY A 4 0.26 9.62 -9.47
CA GLY A 4 0.84 10.37 -10.59
C GLY A 4 1.77 11.53 -10.17
N GLU A 5 1.45 12.25 -9.10
CA GLU A 5 2.29 13.35 -8.57
C GLU A 5 3.59 12.79 -8.00
N THR A 6 3.52 11.68 -7.25
CA THR A 6 4.69 10.95 -6.75
C THR A 6 5.58 10.45 -7.87
N LEU A 7 4.98 9.84 -8.91
CA LEU A 7 5.72 9.40 -10.10
C LEU A 7 6.43 10.58 -10.79
N ALA A 8 5.73 11.70 -10.99
CA ALA A 8 6.30 12.89 -11.62
C ALA A 8 7.47 13.47 -10.81
N ARG A 9 7.34 13.51 -9.47
CA ARG A 9 8.39 13.96 -8.56
C ARG A 9 9.63 13.07 -8.67
N MET A 10 9.47 11.76 -8.53
CA MET A 10 10.57 10.80 -8.60
C MET A 10 11.30 10.79 -9.94
N ARG A 11 10.53 10.94 -11.02
CA ARG A 11 11.08 11.08 -12.36
C ARG A 11 12.00 12.30 -12.45
N LYS A 12 11.56 13.45 -11.94
CA LYS A 12 12.33 14.70 -11.92
C LYS A 12 13.56 14.60 -11.02
N GLU A 13 13.47 13.97 -9.86
CA GLU A 13 14.59 13.75 -8.93
C GLU A 13 15.71 12.87 -9.54
N ARG A 14 15.37 12.04 -10.53
CA ARG A 14 16.32 11.15 -11.22
C ARG A 14 16.68 11.65 -12.63
N ASP A 15 16.34 12.90 -12.97
CA ASP A 15 16.59 13.53 -14.29
C ASP A 15 16.04 12.72 -15.49
N LEU A 16 14.91 12.03 -15.30
CA LEU A 16 14.28 11.21 -16.33
C LEU A 16 13.20 12.00 -17.10
N THR A 17 13.08 11.74 -18.40
CA THR A 17 11.94 12.21 -19.20
C THR A 17 10.75 11.25 -19.08
N GLN A 18 9.54 11.71 -19.44
CA GLN A 18 8.37 10.81 -19.49
C GLN A 18 8.62 9.64 -20.45
N GLU A 19 9.41 9.84 -21.50
CA GLU A 19 9.82 8.80 -22.47
C GLU A 19 10.74 7.76 -21.82
N ASP A 20 11.63 8.17 -20.92
CA ASP A 20 12.52 7.25 -20.21
C ASP A 20 11.75 6.37 -19.23
N VAL A 21 10.80 6.97 -18.50
CA VAL A 21 9.92 6.23 -17.59
C VAL A 21 9.03 5.26 -18.37
N ALA A 22 8.44 5.71 -19.47
CA ALA A 22 7.62 4.87 -20.34
C ALA A 22 8.40 3.64 -20.84
N ARG A 23 9.65 3.84 -21.28
CA ARG A 23 10.54 2.74 -21.68
C ARG A 23 10.86 1.77 -20.55
N LYS A 24 11.14 2.27 -19.34
CA LYS A 24 11.41 1.42 -18.16
C LYS A 24 10.20 0.59 -17.73
N LEU A 25 9.00 1.15 -17.89
CA LEU A 25 7.73 0.54 -17.46
C LEU A 25 7.03 -0.25 -18.59
N TYR A 26 7.61 -0.32 -19.78
CA TYR A 26 7.02 -0.98 -20.96
C TYR A 26 5.63 -0.44 -21.34
N VAL A 27 5.43 0.87 -21.20
CA VAL A 27 4.19 1.56 -21.56
C VAL A 27 4.46 2.70 -22.53
N THR A 28 3.41 3.38 -22.99
CA THR A 28 3.54 4.55 -23.85
C THR A 28 3.84 5.80 -23.04
N ARG A 29 4.55 6.77 -23.64
CA ARG A 29 4.73 8.11 -23.05
C ARG A 29 3.41 8.78 -22.69
N GLN A 30 2.37 8.52 -23.48
CA GLN A 30 1.03 9.04 -23.24
C GLN A 30 0.43 8.46 -21.96
N ALA A 31 0.61 7.17 -21.67
CA ALA A 31 0.18 6.58 -20.40
C ALA A 31 0.82 7.30 -19.21
N VAL A 32 2.15 7.47 -19.24
CA VAL A 32 2.89 8.20 -18.18
C VAL A 32 2.39 9.63 -18.04
N SER A 33 2.19 10.35 -19.15
CA SER A 33 1.66 11.72 -19.09
C SER A 33 0.26 11.80 -18.48
N ARG A 34 -0.62 10.85 -18.81
CA ARG A 34 -1.99 10.82 -18.25
C ARG A 34 -2.00 10.50 -16.77
N TRP A 35 -1.09 9.61 -16.32
CA TRP A 35 -0.88 9.36 -14.90
C TRP A 35 -0.38 10.61 -14.17
N GLU A 36 0.69 11.24 -14.67
CA GLU A 36 1.27 12.45 -14.05
C GLU A 36 0.30 13.65 -14.01
N ASN A 37 -0.67 13.71 -14.93
CA ASN A 37 -1.69 14.76 -14.98
C ASN A 37 -2.99 14.38 -14.25
N GLY A 38 -3.12 13.18 -13.68
CA GLY A 38 -4.34 12.72 -13.00
C GLY A 38 -5.52 12.41 -13.94
N GLU A 39 -5.29 12.23 -15.23
CA GLU A 39 -6.34 11.86 -16.20
C GLU A 39 -6.74 10.38 -16.11
N THR A 40 -5.81 9.54 -15.66
CA THR A 40 -5.99 8.10 -15.42
C THR A 40 -5.07 7.68 -14.29
N GLU A 41 -5.37 6.55 -13.65
CA GLU A 41 -4.50 5.96 -12.64
C GLU A 41 -3.77 4.71 -13.18
N PRO A 42 -2.53 4.45 -12.74
CA PRO A 42 -1.88 3.17 -12.99
C PRO A 42 -2.65 2.04 -12.29
N SER A 43 -2.75 0.87 -12.93
CA SER A 43 -3.30 -0.31 -12.27
C SER A 43 -2.42 -0.77 -11.10
N VAL A 44 -2.95 -1.63 -10.23
CA VAL A 44 -2.20 -2.21 -9.10
C VAL A 44 -0.89 -2.84 -9.55
N ASP A 45 -0.88 -3.60 -10.64
CA ASP A 45 0.35 -4.19 -11.20
C ASP A 45 1.32 -3.14 -11.73
N MET A 46 0.81 -2.05 -12.32
CA MET A 46 1.66 -0.92 -12.71
C MET A 46 2.26 -0.22 -11.50
N CYS A 47 1.52 -0.05 -10.40
CA CYS A 47 2.06 0.50 -9.15
C CYS A 47 3.19 -0.36 -8.59
N LYS A 48 3.03 -1.69 -8.58
CA LYS A 48 4.10 -2.63 -8.19
C LYS A 48 5.32 -2.49 -9.09
N LEU A 49 5.11 -2.44 -10.41
CA LEU A 49 6.21 -2.29 -11.37
C LEU A 49 6.92 -0.95 -11.21
N ILE A 50 6.20 0.14 -10.95
CA ILE A 50 6.77 1.46 -10.65
C ILE A 50 7.63 1.35 -9.38
N ALA A 51 7.09 0.83 -8.29
CA ALA A 51 7.81 0.69 -7.03
C ALA A 51 9.12 -0.11 -7.20
N ALA A 52 9.05 -1.24 -7.91
CA ALA A 52 10.22 -2.06 -8.22
C ALA A 52 11.23 -1.35 -9.15
N THR A 53 10.75 -0.61 -10.16
CA THR A 53 11.61 0.10 -11.14
C THR A 53 12.42 1.22 -10.50
N PHE A 54 11.86 1.86 -9.47
CA PHE A 54 12.48 2.99 -8.78
C PHE A 54 13.18 2.60 -7.47
N ASP A 55 13.21 1.31 -7.14
CA ASP A 55 13.76 0.74 -5.90
C ASP A 55 13.20 1.43 -4.65
N MET A 56 11.87 1.48 -4.57
CA MET A 56 11.15 2.15 -3.48
C MET A 56 10.07 1.24 -2.88
N PRO A 57 9.73 1.42 -1.60
CA PRO A 57 8.55 0.79 -1.01
C PRO A 57 7.27 1.22 -1.72
N LEU A 58 6.37 0.28 -1.99
CA LEU A 58 5.05 0.56 -2.56
C LEU A 58 4.27 1.56 -1.68
N MET A 59 4.40 1.48 -0.36
CA MET A 59 3.74 2.40 0.57
C MET A 59 4.19 3.85 0.38
N GLN A 60 5.47 4.06 0.06
CA GLN A 60 6.00 5.38 -0.25
C GLN A 60 5.48 5.91 -1.60
N LEU A 61 5.24 5.03 -2.59
CA LEU A 61 4.63 5.41 -3.86
C LEU A 61 3.18 5.86 -3.67
N LEU A 62 2.46 5.16 -2.79
CA LEU A 62 1.08 5.45 -2.42
C LEU A 62 0.95 6.62 -1.43
N GLU A 63 2.06 7.29 -1.09
CA GLU A 63 2.14 8.37 -0.11
C GLU A 63 1.48 8.04 1.24
N MET A 64 1.52 6.77 1.64
CA MET A 64 1.04 6.36 2.96
C MET A 64 2.03 6.88 4.02
N PRO A 65 1.60 7.71 4.99
CA PRO A 65 2.50 8.29 5.99
C PRO A 65 3.09 7.22 6.91
N ASP A 66 4.36 7.33 7.26
CA ASP A 66 5.00 6.44 8.23
C ASP A 66 4.26 6.54 9.59
N GLY A 67 3.61 5.45 10.03
CA GLY A 67 2.92 5.37 11.32
C GLY A 67 1.41 5.65 11.29
N ASP A 68 0.82 5.98 10.13
CA ASP A 68 -0.64 6.22 10.03
C ASP A 68 -1.43 4.97 9.59
N TYR A 69 -0.82 3.79 9.64
CA TYR A 69 -1.48 2.53 9.28
C TYR A 69 -0.92 1.33 10.06
N CYS A 70 -1.79 0.35 10.26
CA CYS A 70 -1.52 -0.90 10.93
C CYS A 70 -0.46 -1.71 10.16
N GLN A 71 0.64 -2.02 10.82
CA GLN A 71 1.76 -2.82 10.35
C GLN A 71 1.47 -4.34 10.38
N SER A 72 0.20 -4.73 10.50
CA SER A 72 -0.30 -6.10 10.33
C SER A 72 -1.22 -6.20 9.12
N CYS A 73 -2.32 -5.44 9.08
CA CYS A 73 -3.30 -5.53 8.00
C CYS A 73 -3.20 -4.42 6.94
N GLY A 74 -2.38 -3.41 7.15
CA GLY A 74 -2.23 -2.27 6.23
C GLY A 74 -3.37 -1.24 6.31
N MET A 75 -4.33 -1.41 7.21
CA MET A 75 -5.45 -0.47 7.38
C MET A 75 -4.97 0.84 8.02
N PRO A 76 -5.37 2.00 7.49
CA PRO A 76 -5.04 3.29 8.07
C PRO A 76 -5.70 3.49 9.44
N PHE A 77 -5.05 4.26 10.30
CA PHE A 77 -5.60 4.75 11.57
C PHE A 77 -6.34 6.06 11.32
N PHE A 78 -7.63 6.12 11.68
CA PHE A 78 -8.44 7.34 11.57
C PHE A 78 -8.69 8.00 12.92
N GLN A 79 -8.62 7.22 14.00
CA GLN A 79 -8.87 7.67 15.36
C GLN A 79 -8.04 6.86 16.36
N GLU A 80 -7.85 7.42 17.54
CA GLU A 80 -7.06 6.80 18.61
C GLU A 80 -7.57 5.41 19.06
N SER A 81 -8.86 5.11 18.89
CA SER A 81 -9.44 3.80 19.23
C SER A 81 -9.12 2.71 18.22
N ASP A 82 -8.59 3.09 17.05
CA ASP A 82 -8.19 2.11 16.04
C ASP A 82 -6.90 1.40 16.44
N HIS A 83 -6.12 1.97 17.38
CA HIS A 83 -4.88 1.40 17.88
C HIS A 83 -5.13 0.24 18.85
N GLY A 84 -4.31 -0.80 18.73
CA GLY A 84 -4.28 -1.95 19.63
C GLY A 84 -3.72 -1.63 21.00
N SER A 85 -3.68 -2.62 21.89
CA SER A 85 -3.11 -2.48 23.24
C SER A 85 -1.81 -3.26 23.42
N GLU A 86 -0.84 -2.61 24.06
CA GLU A 86 0.40 -3.20 24.54
C GLU A 86 0.18 -3.96 25.87
N ALA A 87 1.13 -4.80 26.27
CA ALA A 87 1.01 -5.62 27.49
C ALA A 87 0.89 -4.79 28.79
N ASP A 88 1.33 -3.53 28.77
CA ASP A 88 1.23 -2.60 29.89
C ASP A 88 -0.08 -1.77 29.87
N GLY A 89 -0.96 -2.03 28.90
CA GLY A 89 -2.20 -1.28 28.68
C GLY A 89 -2.02 0.02 27.90
N GLY A 90 -0.80 0.33 27.45
CA GLY A 90 -0.53 1.39 26.49
C GLY A 90 -1.17 1.09 25.13
N ARG A 91 -1.25 2.11 24.27
CA ARG A 91 -1.68 1.92 22.88
C ARG A 91 -0.50 1.54 22.00
N SER A 92 -0.77 0.68 21.01
CA SER A 92 0.22 0.32 20.01
C SER A 92 0.29 1.37 18.92
N ASP A 93 1.48 1.90 18.66
CA ASP A 93 1.73 2.80 17.53
C ASP A 93 1.72 2.05 16.19
N ASP A 94 1.94 0.74 16.22
CA ASP A 94 2.17 -0.07 15.02
C ASP A 94 0.96 -0.91 14.61
N PHE A 95 0.08 -1.30 15.52
CA PHE A 95 -0.95 -2.31 15.23
C PHE A 95 -2.34 -1.83 15.64
N CYS A 96 -3.36 -2.23 14.88
CA CYS A 96 -4.74 -1.89 15.18
C CYS A 96 -5.38 -2.82 16.23
N SER A 97 -6.46 -2.35 16.84
CA SER A 97 -7.22 -3.08 17.86
C SER A 97 -7.84 -4.39 17.37
N MET A 98 -7.99 -4.56 16.06
CA MET A 98 -8.43 -5.82 15.48
C MET A 98 -7.30 -6.83 15.30
N CYS A 99 -6.07 -6.37 15.11
CA CYS A 99 -4.91 -7.25 14.89
C CYS A 99 -4.12 -7.53 16.17
N TYR A 100 -4.10 -6.61 17.14
CA TYR A 100 -3.20 -6.70 18.29
C TYR A 100 -3.86 -6.18 19.58
N GLN A 101 -3.90 -7.03 20.61
CA GLN A 101 -4.48 -6.73 21.91
C GLN A 101 -3.64 -7.34 23.02
N ASP A 102 -3.50 -6.59 24.10
CA ASP A 102 -2.85 -6.98 25.36
C ASP A 102 -1.43 -7.53 25.15
N GLY A 103 -0.69 -6.95 24.21
CA GLY A 103 0.68 -7.34 23.90
C GLY A 103 0.80 -8.56 22.95
N ALA A 104 -0.29 -9.04 22.37
CA ALA A 104 -0.30 -10.20 21.48
C ALA A 104 -1.18 -10.00 20.24
N PHE A 105 -0.85 -10.70 19.14
CA PHE A 105 -1.70 -10.70 17.96
C PHE A 105 -2.99 -11.48 18.22
N VAL A 106 -4.10 -10.94 17.73
CA VAL A 106 -5.43 -11.55 17.82
C VAL A 106 -5.49 -12.68 16.79
N GLY A 107 -5.16 -13.90 17.23
CA GLY A 107 -5.18 -15.10 16.38
C GLY A 107 -3.81 -15.55 15.86
N ASP A 108 -3.75 -16.81 15.45
CA ASP A 108 -2.60 -17.44 14.79
C ASP A 108 -2.93 -17.65 13.31
N GLU A 109 -3.17 -16.54 12.61
CA GLU A 109 -3.49 -16.53 11.18
C GLU A 109 -2.22 -16.35 10.35
N SER A 110 -2.17 -17.01 9.19
CA SER A 110 -1.14 -16.76 8.19
C SER A 110 -1.46 -15.49 7.37
N MET A 111 -0.47 -14.99 6.64
CA MET A 111 -0.69 -13.89 5.69
C MET A 111 -1.69 -14.27 4.59
N GLU A 112 -1.71 -15.54 4.17
CA GLU A 112 -2.67 -16.03 3.16
C GLU A 112 -4.09 -15.99 3.72
N ASP A 113 -4.29 -16.45 4.96
CA ASP A 113 -5.61 -16.42 5.63
C ASP A 113 -6.12 -14.97 5.78
N LEU A 114 -5.25 -14.04 6.22
CA LEU A 114 -5.60 -12.63 6.35
C LEU A 114 -6.04 -12.02 5.00
N ILE A 115 -5.34 -12.36 3.90
CA ILE A 115 -5.71 -11.89 2.56
C ILE A 115 -7.08 -12.43 2.17
N GLU A 116 -7.33 -13.72 2.38
CA GLU A 116 -8.59 -14.34 2.01
C GLU A 116 -9.78 -13.74 2.77
N GLU A 117 -9.60 -13.43 4.05
CA GLU A 117 -10.64 -12.88 4.92
C GLU A 117 -10.92 -11.40 4.65
N ALA A 118 -9.88 -10.57 4.46
CA ALA A 118 -10.05 -9.11 4.31
C ALA A 118 -10.22 -8.63 2.85
N ALA A 119 -9.83 -9.43 1.83
CA ALA A 119 -9.98 -9.04 0.44
C ALA A 119 -11.44 -8.75 0.00
N PRO A 120 -12.48 -9.48 0.44
CA PRO A 120 -13.87 -9.16 0.08
C PRO A 120 -14.32 -7.78 0.55
N GLU A 121 -13.99 -7.42 1.80
CA GLU A 121 -14.36 -6.12 2.38
C GLU A 121 -13.61 -4.97 1.71
N MET A 122 -12.32 -5.17 1.41
CA MET A 122 -11.54 -4.21 0.63
C MET A 122 -12.11 -4.03 -0.79
N ALA A 123 -12.47 -5.13 -1.46
CA ALA A 123 -13.05 -5.09 -2.80
C ALA A 123 -14.37 -4.30 -2.83
N GLU A 124 -15.24 -4.53 -1.85
CA GLU A 124 -16.49 -3.79 -1.70
C GLU A 124 -16.24 -2.30 -1.43
N SER A 125 -15.39 -2.00 -0.45
CA SER A 125 -15.11 -0.64 0.02
C SER A 125 -14.38 0.23 -1.02
N CYS A 126 -13.47 -0.37 -1.78
CA CYS A 126 -12.71 0.32 -2.83
C CYS A 126 -13.36 0.21 -4.22
N HIS A 127 -14.48 -0.50 -4.36
CA HIS A 127 -15.15 -0.78 -5.62
C HIS A 127 -14.23 -1.43 -6.68
N ILE A 128 -13.40 -2.36 -6.24
CA ILE A 128 -12.49 -3.17 -7.09
C ILE A 128 -12.91 -4.64 -7.08
N THR A 129 -12.34 -5.45 -7.97
CA THR A 129 -12.58 -6.90 -7.93
C THR A 129 -11.86 -7.56 -6.75
N ARG A 130 -12.37 -8.72 -6.31
CA ARG A 130 -11.69 -9.53 -5.28
C ARG A 130 -10.26 -9.87 -5.70
N ASP A 131 -10.03 -10.21 -6.96
CA ASP A 131 -8.71 -10.59 -7.45
C ASP A 131 -7.73 -9.40 -7.42
N GLU A 132 -8.21 -8.18 -7.68
CA GLU A 132 -7.43 -6.96 -7.52
C GLU A 132 -7.10 -6.67 -6.05
N ALA A 133 -8.06 -6.86 -5.14
CA ALA A 133 -7.84 -6.72 -3.70
C ALA A 133 -6.81 -7.73 -3.18
N VAL A 134 -6.95 -9.02 -3.53
CA VAL A 134 -5.97 -10.08 -3.22
C VAL A 134 -4.60 -9.72 -3.77
N SER A 135 -4.53 -9.27 -5.02
CA SER A 135 -3.27 -8.86 -5.66
C SER A 135 -2.63 -7.67 -4.98
N PHE A 136 -3.41 -6.70 -4.51
CA PHE A 136 -2.92 -5.54 -3.78
C PHE A 136 -2.38 -5.95 -2.42
N MET A 137 -3.18 -6.66 -1.62
CA MET A 137 -2.80 -7.10 -0.28
C MET A 137 -1.57 -8.00 -0.32
N GLY A 138 -1.50 -8.95 -1.26
CA GLY A 138 -0.34 -9.82 -1.43
C GLY A 138 0.96 -9.10 -1.81
N ALA A 139 0.88 -7.88 -2.35
CA ALA A 139 2.06 -7.03 -2.57
C ALA A 139 2.35 -6.07 -1.42
N LEU A 140 1.35 -5.73 -0.61
CA LEU A 140 1.50 -4.81 0.53
C LEU A 140 2.00 -5.55 1.78
N LEU A 141 1.32 -6.62 2.18
CA LEU A 141 1.52 -7.30 3.46
C LEU A 141 2.96 -7.79 3.70
N PRO A 142 3.70 -8.36 2.72
CA PRO A 142 5.09 -8.79 2.93
C PRO A 142 6.05 -7.67 3.35
N HIS A 143 5.65 -6.41 3.22
CA HIS A 143 6.47 -5.27 3.61
C HIS A 143 6.13 -4.70 4.99
N LEU A 144 5.12 -5.23 5.70
CA LEU A 144 4.69 -4.74 7.01
C LEU A 144 5.41 -5.47 8.16
N LYS A 145 5.50 -4.84 9.34
CA LYS A 145 6.30 -5.34 10.48
C LYS A 145 5.91 -6.74 10.95
N ARG A 146 4.63 -7.11 10.94
CA ARG A 146 4.17 -8.44 11.37
C ARG A 146 4.72 -9.57 10.48
N TRP A 147 4.95 -9.27 9.20
CA TRP A 147 5.24 -10.27 8.16
C TRP A 147 6.69 -10.25 7.68
N ARG A 148 7.56 -9.45 8.31
CA ARG A 148 9.02 -9.45 8.09
C ARG A 148 9.74 -10.30 9.12
#